data_AF-A0A1A8NYY9-F1
#
_entry.id   AF-A0A1A8NYY9-F1
#
_cell.length_a   1.000
_cell.length_b   1.000
_cell.length_c   1.000
_cell.angle_alpha   90.00
_cell.angle_beta   90.00
_cell.angle_gamma   90.00
#
_symmetry.space_group_name_H-M   'P 1'
#
loop_
_entity.id
_entity.type
_entity.pdbx_description
1 polymer ?
#
loop_
_entity_poly.entity_id
_entity_poly.type
_entity_poly.pdbx_seq_one_letter_code
_entity_poly.pdbx_strand_id
1 'polypeptide(L)' 'AVNELLESLGAPLEIVDGFVESIKVTIPWQALLSDHCTLEVSGLQITCQPKYRTNGGWDSQGWSSSMT' A
#
# COMPACT_ATOMS: atom_id res chain seq x y z
N ALA A 1 2.61 -9.26 4.14
CA ALA A 1 1.41 -9.26 3.28
C ALA A 1 1.40 -8.11 2.25
N VAL A 2 0.98 -6.86 2.57
CA VAL A 2 0.88 -5.79 1.53
C VAL A 2 2.25 -5.28 1.08
N ASN A 3 3.17 -5.04 2.01
CA ASN A 3 4.54 -4.65 1.64
C ASN A 3 5.31 -5.77 0.91
N GLU A 4 5.03 -7.03 1.20
CA GLU A 4 5.58 -8.16 0.43
C GLU A 4 5.02 -8.22 -0.99
N LEU A 5 3.72 -7.94 -1.17
CA LEU A 5 3.12 -7.82 -2.50
C LEU A 5 3.76 -6.67 -3.27
N LEU A 6 3.91 -5.50 -2.65
CA LEU A 6 4.59 -4.34 -3.23
C LEU A 6 6.03 -4.68 -3.62
N GLU A 7 6.77 -5.40 -2.77
CA GLU A 7 8.12 -5.89 -3.08
C GLU A 7 8.12 -6.86 -4.26
N SER A 8 7.20 -7.82 -4.30
CA SER A 8 7.09 -8.80 -5.39
C SER A 8 6.78 -8.13 -6.75
N LEU A 9 6.13 -6.98 -6.73
CA LEU A 9 5.83 -6.15 -7.90
C LEU A 9 6.97 -5.16 -8.21
N GLY A 10 8.05 -5.14 -7.43
CA GLY A 10 9.18 -4.22 -7.60
C GLY A 10 8.85 -2.76 -7.29
N ALA A 11 7.81 -2.51 -6.48
CA ALA A 11 7.36 -1.17 -6.16
C ALA A 11 8.40 -0.41 -5.31
N PRO A 12 8.72 0.85 -5.64
CA PRO A 12 9.72 1.65 -4.92
C PRO A 12 9.18 2.29 -3.63
N LEU A 13 8.07 1.80 -3.09
CA LEU A 13 7.35 2.37 -1.95
C LEU A 13 7.05 1.26 -0.93
N GLU A 14 7.11 1.62 0.34
CA GLU A 14 6.66 0.79 1.45
C GLU A 14 5.57 1.53 2.24
N ILE A 15 4.57 0.79 2.70
CA ILE A 15 3.54 1.31 3.59
C ILE A 15 4.10 1.26 5.01
N VAL A 16 4.19 2.42 5.65
CA VAL A 16 4.74 2.57 7.01
C VAL A 16 3.63 2.62 8.05
N ASP A 17 2.50 3.22 7.68
CA ASP A 17 1.35 3.34 8.56
C ASP A 17 0.05 3.36 7.74
N GLY A 18 -1.06 3.04 8.39
CA GLY A 18 -2.37 3.09 7.76
C GLY A 18 -3.49 3.07 8.79
N PHE A 19 -4.54 3.83 8.49
CA PHE A 19 -5.75 3.90 9.29
C PHE A 19 -6.95 3.49 8.45
N VAL A 20 -7.87 2.75 9.06
CA VAL A 20 -9.15 2.41 8.44
C VAL A 20 -10.24 2.82 9.40
N GLU A 21 -11.14 3.69 8.95
CA GLU A 21 -12.26 4.12 9.76
C GLU A 21 -13.29 3.00 9.95
N SER A 22 -13.73 2.37 8.84
CA SER A 22 -14.68 1.27 8.91
C SER A 22 -14.47 0.24 7.82
N ILE A 23 -14.76 -1.02 8.19
CA ILE A 23 -14.78 -2.16 7.28
C ILE A 23 -16.16 -2.78 7.39
N LYS A 24 -16.84 -2.92 6.26
CA LYS A 24 -18.14 -3.57 6.17
C LYS A 24 -18.03 -4.77 5.25
N VAL A 25 -18.50 -5.91 5.73
CA VAL A 25 -18.60 -7.14 4.94
C VAL A 25 -20.07 -7.48 4.75
N THR A 26 -20.47 -7.66 3.51
CA THR A 26 -21.82 -8.10 3.15
C THR A 26 -21.74 -9.52 2.65
N ILE A 27 -22.35 -10.44 3.40
CA ILE A 27 -22.38 -11.87 3.09
C ILE A 27 -23.80 -12.25 2.67
N PRO A 28 -24.00 -12.69 1.41
CA PRO A 28 -25.31 -13.08 0.92
C PRO A 28 -25.64 -14.51 1.37
N TRP A 29 -26.01 -14.71 2.63
CA TRP A 29 -26.27 -16.05 3.21
C TRP A 29 -27.28 -16.89 2.42
N GLN A 30 -28.26 -16.24 1.77
CA GLN A 30 -29.26 -16.91 0.95
C GLN A 30 -28.72 -17.42 -0.40
N ALA A 31 -27.59 -16.88 -0.85
CA ALA A 31 -26.98 -17.18 -2.14
C ALA A 31 -25.47 -17.45 -1.98
N LEU A 32 -25.05 -17.97 -0.81
CA LEU A 32 -23.63 -18.03 -0.43
C LEU A 32 -22.77 -18.84 -1.41
N LEU A 33 -23.37 -19.81 -2.10
CA LEU A 33 -22.69 -20.68 -3.05
C LEU A 33 -22.69 -20.14 -4.48
N SER A 34 -23.48 -19.13 -4.77
CA SER A 34 -23.64 -18.56 -6.11
C SER A 34 -23.15 -17.11 -6.21
N ASP A 35 -23.24 -16.35 -5.13
CA ASP A 35 -23.00 -14.91 -5.11
C ASP A 35 -21.72 -14.57 -4.35
N HIS A 36 -21.08 -13.47 -4.76
CA HIS A 36 -19.85 -13.00 -4.15
C HIS A 36 -20.12 -12.26 -2.83
N CYS A 37 -19.31 -12.54 -1.81
CA CYS A 37 -19.23 -11.67 -0.64
C CYS A 37 -18.59 -10.33 -1.05
N THR A 38 -19.15 -9.23 -0.55
CA THR A 38 -18.63 -7.88 -0.84
C THR A 38 -17.98 -7.31 0.41
N LEU A 39 -16.78 -6.74 0.25
CA LEU A 39 -16.07 -6.05 1.31
C LEU A 39 -15.87 -4.59 0.92
N GLU A 40 -16.34 -3.69 1.78
CA GLU A 40 -16.25 -2.24 1.63
C GLU A 40 -15.35 -1.70 2.72
N VAL A 41 -14.38 -0.88 2.34
CA VAL A 41 -13.48 -0.17 3.25
C VAL A 41 -13.71 1.32 3.06
N SER A 42 -14.11 1.98 4.14
CA SER A 42 -14.41 3.41 4.14
C SER A 42 -13.47 4.15 5.08
N GLY A 43 -13.03 5.34 4.67
CA GLY A 43 -12.08 6.15 5.43
C GLY A 43 -10.65 5.56 5.49
N LEU A 44 -10.22 4.85 4.44
CA LEU A 44 -8.85 4.32 4.34
C LEU A 44 -7.84 5.45 4.15
N GLN A 45 -6.85 5.50 5.04
CA GLN A 45 -5.68 6.36 4.97
C GLN A 45 -4.43 5.49 5.00
N ILE A 46 -3.45 5.80 4.15
CA ILE A 46 -2.20 5.06 4.06
C ILE A 46 -1.06 6.05 3.97
N THR A 47 -0.05 5.87 4.81
CA THR A 47 1.20 6.61 4.76
C THR A 47 2.27 5.73 4.13
N CYS A 48 2.76 6.17 2.97
CA CYS A 48 3.80 5.48 2.22
C CYS A 48 5.13 6.23 2.33
N GLN A 49 6.22 5.47 2.42
CA GLN A 49 7.58 5.98 2.37
C GLN A 49 8.31 5.41 1.13
N PRO A 50 9.12 6.22 0.43
CA PRO A 50 10.00 5.71 -0.61
C PRO A 50 11.03 4.72 -0.06
N LYS A 51 11.16 3.57 -0.70
CA LYS A 51 12.22 2.61 -0.39
C LYS A 51 13.52 3.13 -1.00
N TYR A 52 14.51 3.42 -0.17
CA TYR A 52 15.85 3.71 -0.67
C TYR A 52 16.41 2.42 -1.30
N ARG A 53 16.56 2.39 -2.63
CA ARG A 53 17.13 1.23 -3.33
C ARG A 53 18.58 1.04 -2.84
N THR A 54 18.81 -0.03 -2.08
CA THR A 54 20.15 -0.43 -1.63
C THR A 54 20.89 -1.30 -2.66
N ASN A 55 20.24 -1.72 -3.75
CA ASN A 55 20.89 -2.54 -4.78
C ASN A 55 21.14 -1.76 -6.07
N GLY A 56 22.32 -1.12 -6.13
CA GLY A 56 22.98 -0.68 -7.37
C GLY A 56 22.68 0.76 -7.81
N GLY A 57 23.45 1.71 -7.29
CA GLY A 57 23.67 3.01 -7.94
C GLY A 57 22.56 4.04 -7.77
N TRP A 58 22.42 4.60 -6.58
CA TRP A 58 22.00 6.00 -6.44
C TRP A 58 22.93 6.65 -5.42
N ASP A 59 24.06 7.08 -5.94
CA ASP A 59 24.97 8.05 -5.34
C ASP A 59 24.17 9.12 -4.62
N SER A 60 24.54 9.29 -3.36
CA SER A 60 23.83 10.01 -2.31
C SER A 60 23.88 11.54 -2.49
N GLN A 61 23.80 12.07 -3.71
CA GLN A 61 24.13 13.47 -4.03
C GLN A 61 23.06 14.27 -4.79
N GLY A 62 21.86 13.76 -5.02
CA GLY A 62 20.89 14.43 -5.91
C GLY A 62 20.03 15.56 -5.34
N TRP A 63 19.92 15.74 -4.02
CA TRP A 63 18.93 16.70 -3.44
C TRP A 63 19.56 17.90 -2.71
N SER A 64 20.87 18.12 -2.83
CA SER A 64 21.56 19.29 -2.28
C SER A 64 22.25 20.10 -3.38
N SER A 65 21.48 20.74 -4.25
CA SER A 65 21.89 21.94 -4.99
C SER A 65 20.66 22.41 -5.78
N SER A 66 19.95 23.45 -5.37
CA SER A 66 20.44 24.81 -5.56
C SER A 66 19.55 25.76 -4.76
N MET A 67 20.12 26.39 -3.74
CA MET A 67 19.76 27.75 -3.35
C MET A 67 21.09 28.48 -3.26
N THR A 68 21.39 29.28 -4.28
CA THR A 68 22.48 30.26 -4.29
C THR A 68 22.09 31.43 -3.40
#